data_AF-A0A9X6N6X8-F1
#
_entry.id   AF-A0A9X6N6X8-F1
#
_cell.length_a   1.000
_cell.length_b   1.000
_cell.length_c   1.000
_cell.angle_alpha   90.00
_cell.angle_beta   90.00
_cell.angle_gamma   90.00
#
_symmetry.space_group_name_H-M   'P 1'
#
loop_
_entity.id
_entity.type
_entity.pdbx_description
1 polymer ?
#
loop_
_entity_poly.entity_id
_entity_poly.type
_entity_poly.pdbx_seq_one_letter_code
_entity_poly.pdbx_strand_id
1 'polypeptide(L)'
;MENSYLVKVPGGGLTLEEIADSYLELIESDFNMTIDEMAVYLSCSYDYVQEKIAPYIHHIYINSVANKALFTHDTKGEHTHLFTKRKLFSRSGFQQFLLNESVLLVDRERYYVNELSPAAKEKLNEMAKSSKNKTTISEAFETVAVQQAKKLYSKLALESKDIKKVEVSKFPTNLYSLKDLLNGIEELNIKFQYKVVVYRYLKKQGIPKLKLQSLVRYRHEDLKKVADCSFPLAIEKEKLLSCLENILQ
;
A
#
# COMPACT_ATOMS: atom_id res chain seq x y z
N MET A 1 0.72 -12.94 -32.53
CA MET A 1 0.13 -11.74 -31.90
C MET A 1 1.25 -10.77 -31.67
N GLU A 2 1.19 -9.58 -32.29
CA GLU A 2 2.10 -8.50 -31.91
C GLU A 2 1.88 -8.19 -30.43
N ASN A 3 2.97 -8.18 -29.67
CA ASN A 3 2.91 -7.85 -28.26
C ASN A 3 2.69 -6.35 -28.13
N SER A 4 1.45 -5.93 -27.85
CA SER A 4 1.04 -4.52 -27.77
C SER A 4 1.85 -3.70 -26.76
N TYR A 5 2.53 -4.37 -25.82
CA TYR A 5 3.34 -3.74 -24.78
C TYR A 5 4.85 -3.71 -25.11
N LEU A 6 5.28 -4.29 -26.24
CA LEU A 6 6.68 -4.20 -26.65
C LEU A 6 6.95 -2.88 -27.37
N VAL A 7 7.84 -2.07 -26.82
CA VAL A 7 8.40 -0.90 -27.50
C VAL A 7 9.59 -1.35 -28.36
N LYS A 8 9.48 -1.15 -29.67
CA LYS A 8 10.54 -1.51 -30.63
C LYS A 8 11.59 -0.38 -30.63
N VAL A 9 12.83 -0.72 -30.32
CA VAL A 9 13.98 0.20 -30.45
C VAL A 9 14.62 -0.03 -31.83
N PRO A 10 14.77 1.00 -32.67
CA PRO A 10 15.41 0.87 -33.97
C PRO A 10 16.89 0.49 -33.81
N GLY A 11 17.44 -0.21 -34.81
CA GLY A 11 18.84 -0.64 -34.78
C GLY A 11 19.39 -1.10 -36.13
N GLY A 12 18.55 -1.34 -37.12
CA GLY A 12 19.00 -1.67 -38.47
C GLY A 12 19.72 -0.47 -39.11
N GLY A 13 20.99 -0.65 -39.47
CA GLY A 13 21.81 0.38 -40.10
C GLY A 13 22.43 1.41 -39.15
N LEU A 14 22.20 1.28 -37.83
CA LEU A 14 22.80 2.15 -36.82
C LEU A 14 24.14 1.58 -36.33
N THR A 15 25.03 2.49 -35.93
CA THR A 15 26.27 2.17 -35.22
C THR A 15 25.99 1.70 -33.79
N LEU A 16 26.99 1.08 -33.15
CA LEU A 16 26.84 0.66 -31.75
C LEU A 16 26.66 1.84 -30.79
N GLU A 17 27.23 3.00 -31.11
CA GLU A 17 27.08 4.23 -30.33
C GLU A 17 25.63 4.73 -30.40
N GLU A 18 25.07 4.89 -31.61
CA GLU A 18 23.67 5.32 -31.80
C GLU A 18 22.66 4.34 -31.16
N ILE A 19 22.95 3.04 -31.20
CA ILE A 19 22.13 2.03 -30.51
C ILE A 19 22.23 2.24 -29.00
N ALA A 20 23.42 2.44 -28.43
CA ALA A 20 23.60 2.67 -27.01
C ALA A 20 22.83 3.92 -26.55
N ASP A 21 22.99 5.04 -27.26
CA ASP A 21 22.31 6.30 -26.96
C ASP A 21 20.78 6.13 -26.93
N SER A 22 20.22 5.43 -27.93
CA SER A 22 18.78 5.15 -27.99
C SER A 22 18.27 4.36 -26.78
N TYR A 23 19.04 3.39 -26.30
CA TYR A 23 18.67 2.61 -25.11
C TYR A 23 18.87 3.40 -23.83
N LEU A 24 19.96 4.18 -23.71
CA LEU A 24 20.24 5.00 -22.54
C LEU A 24 19.15 6.06 -22.35
N GLU A 25 18.72 6.75 -23.41
CA GLU A 25 17.61 7.71 -23.35
C GLU A 25 16.32 7.05 -22.82
N LEU A 26 16.00 5.84 -23.26
CA LEU A 26 14.83 5.09 -22.78
C LEU A 26 15.00 4.65 -21.32
N ILE A 27 16.17 4.20 -20.91
CA ILE A 27 16.47 3.77 -19.54
C ILE A 27 16.41 4.95 -18.57
N GLU A 28 17.01 6.08 -18.95
CA GLU A 28 17.03 7.31 -18.16
C GLU A 28 15.63 7.91 -18.02
N SER A 29 14.80 7.83 -19.07
CA SER A 29 13.45 8.37 -19.06
C SER A 29 12.45 7.53 -18.27
N ASP A 30 12.33 6.23 -18.54
CA ASP A 30 11.24 5.42 -17.94
C ASP A 30 11.47 3.90 -17.92
N PHE A 31 12.28 3.35 -18.83
CA PHE A 31 12.49 1.90 -18.98
C PHE A 31 13.63 1.39 -18.11
N ASN A 32 13.52 1.57 -16.80
CA ASN A 32 14.52 1.14 -15.82
C ASN A 32 13.95 0.23 -14.71
N MET A 33 12.68 -0.19 -14.83
CA MET A 33 12.05 -1.09 -13.86
C MET A 33 12.38 -2.55 -14.19
N THR A 34 12.71 -3.35 -13.19
CA THR A 34 12.97 -4.80 -13.34
C THR A 34 11.86 -5.65 -12.70
N ILE A 35 11.77 -6.93 -13.09
CA ILE A 35 10.86 -7.89 -12.44
C ILE A 35 11.23 -8.09 -10.98
N ASP A 36 12.54 -8.13 -10.66
CA ASP A 36 13.03 -8.25 -9.30
C ASP A 36 12.52 -7.08 -8.44
N GLU A 37 12.65 -5.86 -8.95
CA GLU A 37 12.18 -4.64 -8.27
C GLU A 37 10.65 -4.65 -8.08
N MET A 38 9.88 -5.02 -9.10
CA MET A 38 8.42 -5.16 -9.00
C MET A 38 8.03 -6.23 -7.96
N ALA A 39 8.75 -7.35 -7.94
CA ALA A 39 8.49 -8.45 -7.01
C ALA A 39 8.78 -8.05 -5.56
N VAL A 40 9.87 -7.31 -5.33
CA VAL A 40 10.22 -6.73 -4.03
C VAL A 40 9.16 -5.72 -3.60
N TYR A 41 8.79 -4.77 -4.46
CA TYR A 41 7.77 -3.75 -4.14
C TYR A 41 6.41 -4.38 -3.79
N LEU A 42 6.00 -5.42 -4.53
CA LEU A 42 4.75 -6.14 -4.30
C LEU A 42 4.87 -7.25 -3.26
N SER A 43 6.01 -7.45 -2.60
CA SER A 43 6.28 -8.57 -1.70
C SER A 43 5.74 -9.91 -2.25
N CYS A 44 6.09 -10.25 -3.48
CA CYS A 44 5.65 -11.48 -4.16
C CYS A 44 6.81 -12.19 -4.87
N SER A 45 6.55 -13.33 -5.49
CA SER A 45 7.57 -14.06 -6.25
C SER A 45 7.83 -13.41 -7.60
N TYR A 46 9.06 -13.59 -8.10
CA TYR A 46 9.44 -13.22 -9.46
C TYR A 46 8.48 -13.80 -10.51
N ASP A 47 8.18 -15.10 -10.39
CA ASP A 47 7.29 -15.81 -11.32
C ASP A 47 5.88 -15.20 -11.35
N TYR A 48 5.36 -14.77 -10.20
CA TYR A 48 4.05 -14.13 -10.14
C TYR A 48 4.04 -12.84 -10.96
N VAL A 49 5.07 -12.00 -10.79
CA VAL A 49 5.21 -10.77 -11.58
C VAL A 49 5.35 -11.09 -13.06
N GLN A 50 6.23 -12.03 -13.42
CA GLN A 50 6.48 -12.42 -14.81
C GLN A 50 5.20 -12.91 -15.52
N GLU A 51 4.37 -13.69 -14.84
CA GLU A 51 3.18 -14.29 -15.43
C GLU A 51 1.93 -13.41 -15.38
N LYS A 52 1.77 -12.61 -14.32
CA LYS A 52 0.49 -11.94 -14.01
C LYS A 52 0.52 -10.42 -14.12
N ILE A 53 1.71 -9.82 -14.18
CA ILE A 53 1.89 -8.36 -14.14
C ILE A 53 2.67 -7.88 -15.36
N ALA A 54 3.88 -8.40 -15.56
CA ALA A 54 4.77 -8.03 -16.66
C ALA A 54 4.12 -8.06 -18.06
N PRO A 55 3.18 -8.96 -18.39
CA PRO A 55 2.52 -8.96 -19.70
C PRO A 55 1.68 -7.71 -20.00
N TYR A 56 1.33 -6.93 -18.98
CA TYR A 56 0.48 -5.74 -19.09
C TYR A 56 1.26 -4.43 -18.95
N ILE A 57 2.59 -4.48 -18.97
CA ILE A 57 3.46 -3.33 -18.78
C ILE A 57 4.35 -3.16 -20.01
N HIS A 58 4.43 -1.91 -20.48
CA HIS A 58 5.31 -1.56 -21.60
C HIS A 58 6.77 -1.92 -21.27
N HIS A 59 7.47 -2.53 -22.20
CA HIS A 59 8.86 -2.94 -22.01
C HIS A 59 9.68 -2.88 -23.28
N ILE A 60 10.99 -2.81 -23.09
CA ILE A 60 12.02 -2.98 -24.12
C ILE A 60 12.79 -4.29 -23.90
N TYR A 61 13.37 -4.84 -24.97
CA TYR A 61 14.27 -5.99 -24.90
C TYR A 61 15.71 -5.54 -25.06
N ILE A 62 16.60 -5.99 -24.16
CA ILE A 62 18.03 -5.88 -24.38
C ILE A 62 18.49 -7.17 -25.06
N ASN A 63 18.67 -7.10 -26.38
CA ASN A 63 19.23 -8.20 -27.17
C ASN A 63 20.78 -8.18 -27.12
N SER A 64 21.44 -9.15 -27.75
CA SER A 64 22.91 -9.26 -27.73
C SER A 64 23.62 -8.05 -28.34
N VAL A 65 23.05 -7.43 -29.38
CA VAL A 65 23.62 -6.25 -30.03
C VAL A 65 23.49 -5.03 -29.14
N ALA A 66 22.29 -4.80 -28.59
CA ALA A 66 22.03 -3.72 -27.63
C ALA A 66 22.89 -3.85 -26.37
N ASN A 67 23.03 -5.07 -25.85
CA ASN A 67 23.90 -5.36 -24.71
C ASN A 67 25.36 -4.99 -25.02
N LYS A 68 25.89 -5.43 -26.17
CA LYS A 68 27.25 -5.08 -26.60
C LYS A 68 27.42 -3.56 -26.77
N ALA A 69 26.46 -2.90 -27.40
CA ALA A 69 26.45 -1.44 -27.57
C ALA A 69 26.54 -0.72 -26.21
N LEU A 70 25.62 -1.06 -25.29
CA LEU A 70 25.54 -0.47 -23.95
C LEU A 70 26.83 -0.67 -23.15
N PHE A 71 27.39 -1.88 -23.12
CA PHE A 71 28.66 -2.13 -22.41
C PHE A 71 29.89 -1.48 -23.05
N THR A 72 29.83 -1.15 -24.35
CA THR A 72 30.95 -0.51 -25.05
C THR A 72 30.91 1.01 -24.87
N HIS A 73 29.72 1.61 -24.82
CA HIS A 73 29.54 3.06 -24.93
C HIS A 73 28.96 3.73 -23.66
N ASP A 74 28.44 2.99 -22.67
CA ASP A 74 28.13 3.56 -21.35
C ASP A 74 29.44 3.80 -20.56
N THR A 75 29.97 5.01 -20.69
CA THR A 75 31.22 5.44 -20.03
C THR A 75 31.04 5.79 -18.56
N LYS A 76 29.81 6.05 -18.11
CA LYS A 76 29.51 6.44 -16.72
C LYS A 76 29.22 5.23 -15.84
N GLY A 77 28.69 4.16 -16.44
CA GLY A 77 28.44 2.89 -15.79
C GLY A 77 27.27 2.90 -14.79
N GLU A 78 26.52 4.00 -14.70
CA GLU A 78 25.40 4.18 -13.77
C GLU A 78 24.30 3.12 -13.96
N HIS A 79 24.11 2.67 -15.20
CA HIS A 79 23.04 1.74 -15.59
C HIS A 79 23.53 0.32 -15.90
N THR A 80 24.82 0.02 -15.71
CA THR A 80 25.45 -1.27 -16.04
C THR A 80 24.70 -2.48 -15.48
N HIS A 81 24.16 -2.35 -14.27
CA HIS A 81 23.41 -3.42 -13.60
C HIS A 81 22.12 -3.82 -14.36
N LEU A 82 21.52 -2.89 -15.11
CA LEU A 82 20.32 -3.11 -15.91
C LEU A 82 20.62 -3.83 -17.23
N PHE A 83 21.82 -3.70 -17.79
CA PHE A 83 22.17 -4.28 -19.10
C PHE A 83 22.18 -5.80 -19.07
N THR A 84 22.39 -6.40 -17.90
CA THR A 84 22.32 -7.84 -17.67
C THR A 84 20.89 -8.40 -17.79
N LYS A 85 19.88 -7.53 -17.75
CA LYS A 85 18.47 -7.92 -17.78
C LYS A 85 17.99 -8.01 -19.22
N ARG A 86 17.27 -9.09 -19.54
CA ARG A 86 16.70 -9.30 -20.89
C ARG A 86 15.56 -8.32 -21.22
N LYS A 87 14.83 -7.84 -20.20
CA LYS A 87 13.71 -6.92 -20.33
C LYS A 87 13.83 -5.81 -19.29
N LEU A 88 13.53 -4.60 -19.72
CA LEU A 88 13.31 -3.46 -18.83
C LEU A 88 11.90 -2.92 -19.06
N PHE A 89 11.22 -2.61 -17.98
CA PHE A 89 9.82 -2.20 -17.97
C PHE A 89 9.72 -0.71 -17.70
N SER A 90 8.68 -0.10 -18.28
CA SER A 90 8.26 1.27 -18.01
C SER A 90 7.85 1.40 -16.55
N ARG A 91 8.52 2.28 -15.81
CA ARG A 91 8.22 2.57 -14.40
C ARG A 91 6.87 3.26 -14.27
N SER A 92 6.60 4.25 -15.12
CA SER A 92 5.31 4.93 -15.19
C SER A 92 4.18 3.96 -15.55
N GLY A 93 4.44 3.03 -16.49
CA GLY A 93 3.50 1.98 -16.88
C GLY A 93 3.18 1.01 -15.74
N PHE A 94 4.17 0.62 -14.93
CA PHE A 94 3.94 -0.17 -13.72
C PHE A 94 3.09 0.59 -12.70
N GLN A 95 3.36 1.88 -12.48
CA GLN A 95 2.58 2.70 -11.56
C GLN A 95 1.12 2.83 -12.01
N GLN A 96 0.89 3.12 -13.29
CA GLN A 96 -0.46 3.20 -13.88
C GLN A 96 -1.19 1.87 -13.78
N PHE A 97 -0.52 0.76 -14.11
CA PHE A 97 -1.10 -0.58 -13.94
C PHE A 97 -1.57 -0.80 -12.50
N LEU A 98 -0.76 -0.43 -11.50
CA LEU A 98 -1.15 -0.58 -10.10
C LEU A 98 -2.34 0.29 -9.72
N LEU A 99 -2.41 1.55 -10.16
CA LEU A 99 -3.54 2.42 -9.87
C LEU A 99 -4.84 1.89 -10.49
N ASN A 100 -4.77 1.38 -11.72
CA ASN A 100 -5.93 0.93 -12.48
C ASN A 100 -6.45 -0.44 -12.00
N GLU A 101 -5.54 -1.36 -11.67
CA GLU A 101 -5.89 -2.75 -11.35
C GLU A 101 -6.05 -3.02 -9.84
N SER A 102 -5.69 -2.04 -9.00
CA SER A 102 -5.84 -2.17 -7.55
C SER A 102 -7.11 -1.53 -7.03
N VAL A 103 -7.68 -2.17 -6.01
CA VAL A 103 -8.84 -1.65 -5.28
C VAL A 103 -8.56 -1.71 -3.79
N LEU A 104 -8.92 -0.64 -3.08
CA LEU A 104 -8.86 -0.61 -1.63
C LEU A 104 -10.19 -1.13 -1.06
N LEU A 105 -10.11 -2.21 -0.30
CA LEU A 105 -11.24 -2.80 0.40
C LEU A 105 -11.27 -2.27 1.83
N VAL A 106 -12.27 -1.46 2.12
CA VAL A 106 -12.51 -0.87 3.45
C VAL A 106 -13.73 -1.55 4.06
N ASP A 107 -13.60 -2.11 5.25
CA ASP A 107 -14.70 -2.75 5.99
C ASP A 107 -15.02 -2.06 7.32
N ARG A 108 -14.21 -1.06 7.70
CA ARG A 108 -14.34 -0.32 8.96
C ARG A 108 -13.91 1.12 8.80
N GLU A 109 -14.63 2.00 9.49
CA GLU A 109 -14.24 3.39 9.70
C GLU A 109 -13.28 3.49 10.89
N ARG A 110 -12.24 4.32 10.73
CA ARG A 110 -11.24 4.59 11.77
C ARG A 110 -11.59 5.87 12.52
N TYR A 111 -11.42 5.84 13.83
CA TYR A 111 -11.73 6.96 14.73
C TYR A 111 -10.49 7.34 15.52
N TYR A 112 -10.30 8.65 15.69
CA TYR A 112 -9.15 9.22 16.38
C TYR A 112 -9.61 10.19 17.47
N VAL A 113 -8.96 10.18 18.62
CA VAL A 113 -9.16 11.17 19.69
C VAL A 113 -8.96 12.58 19.16
N ASN A 114 -8.05 12.75 18.20
CA ASN A 114 -7.75 14.04 17.60
C ASN A 114 -8.92 14.67 16.83
N GLU A 115 -9.92 13.88 16.44
CA GLU A 115 -11.14 14.36 15.78
C GLU A 115 -12.11 15.05 16.75
N LEU A 116 -11.88 14.94 18.06
CA LEU A 116 -12.67 15.63 19.07
C LEU A 116 -12.17 17.05 19.38
N SER A 117 -13.05 17.87 19.96
CA SER A 117 -12.77 19.21 20.46
C SER A 117 -11.77 19.18 21.64
N PRO A 118 -11.06 20.30 21.90
CA PRO A 118 -10.15 20.40 23.05
C PRO A 118 -10.85 20.11 24.38
N ALA A 119 -12.07 20.62 24.58
CA ALA A 119 -12.86 20.39 25.80
C ALA A 119 -13.19 18.90 26.01
N ALA A 120 -13.63 18.21 24.95
CA ALA A 120 -13.91 16.79 25.01
C ALA A 120 -12.65 15.95 25.31
N LYS A 121 -11.49 16.35 24.77
CA LYS A 121 -10.20 15.72 25.06
C LYS A 121 -9.77 15.92 26.51
N GLU A 122 -9.97 17.11 27.08
CA GLU A 122 -9.67 17.39 28.49
C GLU A 122 -10.49 16.49 29.42
N LYS A 123 -11.80 16.39 29.18
CA LYS A 123 -12.67 15.52 29.97
C LYS A 123 -12.30 14.04 29.84
N LEU A 124 -11.93 13.57 28.64
CA LEU A 124 -11.38 12.22 28.46
C LEU A 124 -10.09 12.00 29.25
N ASN A 125 -9.21 13.00 29.32
CA ASN A 125 -7.98 12.93 30.08
C ASN A 125 -8.24 12.87 31.60
N GLU A 126 -9.22 13.62 32.09
CA GLU A 126 -9.67 13.53 33.49
C GLU A 126 -10.23 12.14 33.80
N MET A 127 -11.09 11.61 32.93
CA MET A 127 -11.63 10.25 33.04
C MET A 127 -10.51 9.20 33.08
N ALA A 128 -9.53 9.31 32.19
CA ALA A 128 -8.37 8.42 32.13
C ALA A 128 -7.56 8.44 33.46
N LYS A 129 -7.33 9.62 34.03
CA LYS A 129 -6.62 9.82 35.31
C LYS A 129 -7.41 9.32 36.52
N SER A 130 -8.74 9.49 36.51
CA SER A 130 -9.63 9.07 37.60
C SER A 130 -9.89 7.55 37.63
N SER A 131 -9.58 6.85 36.54
CA SER A 131 -9.76 5.41 36.45
C SER A 131 -8.83 4.66 37.42
N LYS A 132 -9.35 3.66 38.13
CA LYS A 132 -8.62 2.85 39.14
C LYS A 132 -7.29 2.27 38.63
N ASN A 133 -7.17 2.05 37.32
CA ASN A 133 -6.01 1.43 36.69
C ASN A 133 -5.14 2.40 35.87
N LYS A 134 -5.34 3.74 35.97
CA LYS A 134 -4.64 4.76 35.14
C LYS A 134 -4.53 4.33 33.67
N THR A 135 -5.62 4.48 32.94
CA THR A 135 -5.67 4.17 31.50
C THR A 135 -5.13 5.32 30.66
N THR A 136 -4.81 5.04 29.39
CA THR A 136 -4.46 6.07 28.41
C THR A 136 -5.73 6.79 27.91
N ILE A 137 -5.56 8.01 27.39
CA ILE A 137 -6.68 8.74 26.76
C ILE A 137 -7.31 7.97 25.60
N SER A 138 -6.51 7.21 24.85
CA SER A 138 -6.96 6.37 23.74
C SER A 138 -7.86 5.22 24.22
N GLU A 139 -7.48 4.55 25.31
CA GLU A 139 -8.29 3.48 25.92
C GLU A 139 -9.59 4.01 26.53
N ALA A 140 -9.53 5.19 27.16
CA ALA A 140 -10.71 5.87 27.67
C ALA A 140 -11.67 6.21 26.51
N PHE A 141 -11.15 6.75 25.41
CA PHE A 141 -11.92 7.03 24.21
C PHE A 141 -12.52 5.77 23.59
N GLU A 142 -11.74 4.70 23.39
CA GLU A 142 -12.22 3.41 22.87
C GLU A 142 -13.39 2.90 23.73
N THR A 143 -13.26 2.98 25.06
CA THR A 143 -14.30 2.54 26.00
C THR A 143 -15.59 3.33 25.84
N VAL A 144 -15.51 4.66 25.84
CA VAL A 144 -16.68 5.54 25.71
C VAL A 144 -17.32 5.36 24.33
N ALA A 145 -16.52 5.32 23.27
CA ALA A 145 -16.99 5.10 21.89
C ALA A 145 -17.75 3.78 21.75
N VAL A 146 -17.21 2.68 22.28
CA VAL A 146 -17.88 1.37 22.26
C VAL A 146 -19.19 1.39 23.04
N GLN A 147 -19.24 2.06 24.19
CA GLN A 147 -20.47 2.18 24.97
C GLN A 147 -21.54 2.98 24.22
N GLN A 148 -21.18 4.10 23.59
CA GLN A 148 -22.14 4.90 22.82
C GLN A 148 -22.59 4.17 21.55
N ALA A 149 -21.67 3.51 20.85
CA ALA A 149 -22.02 2.72 19.67
C ALA A 149 -23.06 1.62 20.02
N LYS A 150 -22.91 0.95 21.17
CA LYS A 150 -23.89 -0.05 21.66
C LYS A 150 -25.26 0.53 22.04
N LYS A 151 -25.33 1.81 22.43
CA LYS A 151 -26.60 2.48 22.74
C LYS A 151 -27.31 2.97 21.48
N LEU A 152 -26.55 3.49 20.52
CA LEU A 152 -27.07 4.12 19.31
C LEU A 152 -27.42 3.11 18.20
N TYR A 153 -26.70 1.99 18.12
CA TYR A 153 -26.80 1.06 17.01
C TYR A 153 -27.16 -0.35 17.47
N SER A 154 -27.87 -1.08 16.60
CA SER A 154 -28.24 -2.47 16.84
C SER A 154 -27.01 -3.38 16.81
N LYS A 155 -27.12 -4.56 17.45
CA LYS A 155 -26.08 -5.60 17.40
C LYS A 155 -25.74 -6.00 15.96
N LEU A 156 -26.75 -6.08 15.08
CA LEU A 156 -26.55 -6.40 13.66
C LEU A 156 -25.66 -5.38 12.95
N ALA A 157 -25.86 -4.08 13.21
CA ALA A 157 -25.00 -3.03 12.65
C ALA A 157 -23.56 -3.11 13.16
N LEU A 158 -23.38 -3.39 14.47
CA LEU A 158 -22.07 -3.55 15.11
C LEU A 158 -21.28 -4.78 14.62
N GLU A 159 -21.99 -5.78 14.08
CA GLU A 159 -21.43 -7.02 13.54
C GLU A 159 -21.40 -7.05 12.01
N SER A 160 -21.83 -5.96 11.35
CA SER A 160 -21.84 -5.85 9.90
C SER A 160 -20.46 -6.14 9.28
N LYS A 161 -20.49 -6.76 8.10
CA LYS A 161 -19.32 -7.10 7.29
C LYS A 161 -19.34 -6.38 5.93
N ASP A 162 -20.01 -5.25 5.87
CA ASP A 162 -20.07 -4.44 4.65
C ASP A 162 -18.66 -4.06 4.20
N ILE A 163 -18.41 -4.16 2.90
CA ILE A 163 -17.13 -3.81 2.28
C ILE A 163 -17.39 -2.73 1.25
N LYS A 164 -16.77 -1.57 1.46
CA LYS A 164 -16.69 -0.50 0.47
C LYS A 164 -15.43 -0.69 -0.36
N LYS A 165 -15.60 -0.66 -1.68
CA LYS A 165 -14.50 -0.61 -2.65
C LYS A 165 -14.18 0.85 -2.94
N VAL A 166 -12.91 1.22 -2.82
CA VAL A 166 -12.41 2.56 -3.09
C VAL A 166 -11.28 2.45 -4.10
N GLU A 167 -11.31 3.30 -5.13
CA GLU A 167 -10.23 3.38 -6.11
C GLU A 167 -8.94 3.90 -5.48
N VAL A 168 -7.80 3.39 -5.95
CA VAL A 168 -6.50 3.84 -5.47
C VAL A 168 -6.08 5.05 -6.30
N SER A 169 -6.20 6.24 -5.70
CA SER A 169 -5.91 7.51 -6.38
C SER A 169 -4.44 7.93 -6.36
N LYS A 170 -3.63 7.33 -5.48
CA LYS A 170 -2.21 7.66 -5.30
C LYS A 170 -1.38 6.40 -5.19
N PHE A 171 -0.20 6.44 -5.81
CA PHE A 171 0.74 5.33 -5.78
C PHE A 171 1.21 5.08 -4.34
N PRO A 172 1.01 3.87 -3.78
CA PRO A 172 1.43 3.57 -2.42
C PRO A 172 2.95 3.67 -2.26
N THR A 173 3.44 4.18 -1.14
CA THR A 173 4.88 4.31 -0.93
C THR A 173 5.53 2.93 -0.83
N ASN A 174 4.95 2.07 0.01
CA ASN A 174 5.38 0.69 0.19
C ASN A 174 4.16 -0.20 0.45
N LEU A 175 4.27 -1.47 0.06
CA LEU A 175 3.24 -2.47 0.24
C LEU A 175 3.77 -3.64 1.06
N TYR A 176 2.98 -4.08 2.03
CA TYR A 176 3.32 -5.19 2.90
C TYR A 176 2.36 -6.35 2.68
N SER A 177 2.92 -7.55 2.64
CA SER A 177 2.18 -8.80 2.66
C SER A 177 1.89 -9.23 4.10
N LEU A 178 1.05 -10.26 4.25
CA LEU A 178 0.87 -10.93 5.55
C LEU A 178 2.19 -11.53 6.08
N LYS A 179 3.07 -11.98 5.18
CA LYS A 179 4.36 -12.56 5.55
C LYS A 179 5.27 -11.50 6.16
N ASP A 180 5.26 -10.28 5.61
CA ASP A 180 6.08 -9.17 6.11
C ASP A 180 5.65 -8.77 7.52
N LEU A 181 4.34 -8.72 7.79
CA LEU A 181 3.80 -8.46 9.13
C LEU A 181 4.21 -9.54 10.16
N LEU A 182 4.36 -10.79 9.74
CA LEU A 182 4.83 -11.88 10.61
C LEU A 182 6.33 -11.81 10.85
N ASN A 183 7.11 -11.55 9.79
CA ASN A 183 8.56 -11.45 9.87
C ASN A 183 8.99 -10.23 10.71
N GLY A 184 8.19 -9.17 10.66
CA GLY A 184 8.41 -7.90 11.33
C GLY A 184 8.78 -6.81 10.33
N ILE A 185 8.26 -5.61 10.58
CA ILE A 185 8.55 -4.39 9.83
C ILE A 185 9.20 -3.41 10.80
N GLU A 186 10.52 -3.27 10.71
CA GLU A 186 11.33 -2.52 11.68
C GLU A 186 10.94 -1.04 11.75
N GLU A 187 10.79 -0.39 10.58
CA GLU A 187 10.39 1.02 10.47
C GLU A 187 9.03 1.36 11.10
N LEU A 188 8.16 0.37 11.27
CA LEU A 188 6.85 0.53 11.91
C LEU A 188 6.82 -0.03 13.34
N ASN A 189 7.89 -0.68 13.80
CA ASN A 189 7.95 -1.43 15.05
C ASN A 189 6.79 -2.45 15.19
N ILE A 190 6.43 -3.11 14.09
CA ILE A 190 5.34 -4.08 14.04
C ILE A 190 5.94 -5.47 13.84
N LYS A 191 5.63 -6.41 14.74
CA LYS A 191 5.96 -7.83 14.58
C LYS A 191 4.92 -8.70 15.25
N PHE A 192 4.44 -9.72 14.54
CA PHE A 192 3.43 -10.64 15.04
C PHE A 192 3.92 -12.07 15.01
N GLN A 193 3.68 -12.81 16.09
CA GLN A 193 4.03 -14.22 16.18
C GLN A 193 3.09 -15.12 15.37
N TYR A 194 1.80 -14.75 15.27
CA TYR A 194 0.76 -15.60 14.69
C TYR A 194 -0.16 -14.83 13.73
N LYS A 195 -0.58 -15.50 12.65
CA LYS A 195 -1.51 -14.95 11.65
C LYS A 195 -2.82 -14.43 12.27
N VAL A 196 -3.35 -15.13 13.27
CA VAL A 196 -4.58 -14.73 13.96
C VAL A 196 -4.43 -13.38 14.65
N VAL A 197 -3.26 -13.11 15.23
CA VAL A 197 -2.97 -11.82 15.89
C VAL A 197 -2.89 -10.71 14.85
N VAL A 198 -2.28 -10.98 13.69
CA VAL A 198 -2.26 -10.02 12.57
C VAL A 198 -3.68 -9.64 12.17
N TYR A 199 -4.55 -10.62 11.91
CA TYR A 199 -5.93 -10.34 11.50
C TYR A 199 -6.72 -9.59 12.57
N ARG A 200 -6.52 -9.91 13.85
CA ARG A 200 -7.14 -9.16 14.97
C ARG A 200 -6.64 -7.72 15.01
N TYR A 201 -5.34 -7.50 14.83
CA TYR A 201 -4.75 -6.16 14.77
C TYR A 201 -5.30 -5.36 13.60
N LEU A 202 -5.23 -5.89 12.38
CA LEU A 202 -5.75 -5.25 11.17
C LEU A 202 -7.22 -4.88 11.32
N LYS A 203 -8.03 -5.80 11.88
CA LYS A 203 -9.44 -5.54 12.16
C LYS A 203 -9.64 -4.48 13.24
N LYS A 204 -8.91 -4.55 14.37
CA LYS A 204 -9.01 -3.56 15.46
C LYS A 204 -8.69 -2.15 14.95
N GLN A 205 -7.65 -2.04 14.12
CA GLN A 205 -7.16 -0.79 13.56
C GLN A 205 -7.96 -0.32 12.33
N GLY A 206 -8.91 -1.12 11.83
CA GLY A 206 -9.66 -0.82 10.61
C GLY A 206 -8.73 -0.64 9.40
N ILE A 207 -7.71 -1.49 9.26
CA ILE A 207 -6.72 -1.36 8.20
C ILE A 207 -7.29 -1.86 6.87
N PRO A 208 -7.41 -0.98 5.84
CA PRO A 208 -7.89 -1.39 4.54
C PRO A 208 -6.95 -2.39 3.87
N LYS A 209 -7.52 -3.21 2.99
CA LYS A 209 -6.78 -4.19 2.20
C LYS A 209 -6.67 -3.68 0.77
N LEU A 210 -5.46 -3.47 0.28
CA LEU A 210 -5.24 -3.24 -1.14
C LEU A 210 -5.26 -4.60 -1.83
N LYS A 211 -6.22 -4.79 -2.75
CA LYS A 211 -6.34 -5.99 -3.56
C LYS A 211 -5.86 -5.68 -4.98
N LEU A 212 -4.88 -6.43 -5.46
CA LEU A 212 -4.40 -6.41 -6.83
C LEU A 212 -4.50 -7.84 -7.37
N GLN A 213 -5.45 -8.10 -8.25
CA GLN A 213 -5.78 -9.46 -8.70
C GLN A 213 -5.97 -10.43 -7.51
N SER A 214 -5.10 -11.43 -7.33
CA SER A 214 -5.12 -12.37 -6.20
C SER A 214 -4.29 -11.92 -5.00
N LEU A 215 -3.46 -10.88 -5.15
CA LEU A 215 -2.64 -10.34 -4.07
C LEU A 215 -3.46 -9.46 -3.14
N VAL A 216 -3.23 -9.65 -1.83
CA VAL A 216 -3.71 -8.74 -0.78
C VAL A 216 -2.49 -8.12 -0.10
N ARG A 217 -2.46 -6.79 -0.08
CA ARG A 217 -1.40 -5.97 0.50
C ARG A 217 -1.94 -4.92 1.44
N TYR A 218 -1.05 -4.42 2.30
CA TYR A 218 -1.32 -3.37 3.26
C TYR A 218 -0.38 -2.21 2.98
N ARG A 219 -0.92 -1.01 2.83
CA ARG A 219 -0.11 0.17 2.53
C ARG A 219 0.64 0.63 3.77
N HIS A 220 1.87 1.09 3.58
CA HIS A 220 2.66 1.71 4.65
C HIS A 220 1.88 2.84 5.35
N GLU A 221 1.27 3.74 4.57
CA GLU A 221 0.55 4.90 5.11
C GLU A 221 -0.61 4.51 6.03
N ASP A 222 -1.27 3.39 5.73
CA ASP A 222 -2.39 2.86 6.50
C ASP A 222 -1.95 2.16 7.79
N LEU A 223 -0.78 1.51 7.78
CA LEU A 223 -0.20 0.85 8.94
C LEU A 223 0.45 1.85 9.90
N LYS A 224 1.04 2.92 9.38
CA LYS A 224 1.65 3.99 10.17
C LYS A 224 0.63 4.75 11.03
N LYS A 225 -0.60 4.89 10.54
CA LYS A 225 -1.69 5.57 11.26
C LYS A 225 -2.43 4.60 12.19
N VAL A 226 -2.06 4.61 13.47
CA VAL A 226 -2.76 3.84 14.50
C VAL A 226 -4.09 4.54 14.84
N ALA A 227 -5.20 3.84 14.64
CA ALA A 227 -6.51 4.30 15.07
C ALA A 227 -6.74 3.97 16.54
N ASP A 228 -7.38 4.88 17.26
CA ASP A 228 -7.74 4.65 18.67
C ASP A 228 -8.84 3.60 18.77
N CYS A 229 -9.81 3.63 17.85
CA CYS A 229 -10.73 2.52 17.62
C CYS A 229 -11.25 2.48 16.18
N SER A 230 -11.96 1.41 15.83
CA SER A 230 -12.63 1.29 14.53
C SER A 230 -13.98 0.61 14.67
N PHE A 231 -14.90 0.98 13.79
CA PHE A 231 -16.28 0.46 13.76
C PHE A 231 -16.66 0.02 12.33
N PRO A 232 -17.58 -0.95 12.16
CA PRO A 232 -18.09 -1.31 10.84
C PRO A 232 -18.67 -0.10 10.11
N LEU A 233 -18.71 -0.17 8.78
CA LEU A 233 -19.23 0.92 7.93
C LEU A 233 -20.72 1.25 8.17
N ALA A 234 -21.49 0.32 8.74
CA ALA A 234 -22.87 0.56 9.14
C ALA A 234 -23.03 1.61 10.27
N ILE A 235 -21.92 2.01 10.90
CA ILE A 235 -21.90 3.03 11.96
C ILE A 235 -21.52 4.37 11.34
N GLU A 236 -22.49 5.29 11.32
CA GLU A 236 -22.30 6.64 10.81
C GLU A 236 -21.32 7.41 11.70
N LYS A 237 -20.14 7.72 11.14
CA LYS A 237 -19.02 8.33 11.86
C LYS A 237 -19.36 9.69 12.45
N GLU A 238 -19.96 10.57 11.66
CA GLU A 238 -20.33 11.93 12.10
C GLU A 238 -21.32 11.91 13.26
N LYS A 239 -22.32 11.03 13.18
CA LYS A 239 -23.33 10.86 14.23
C LYS A 239 -22.73 10.34 15.53
N LEU A 240 -21.83 9.35 15.45
CA LEU A 240 -21.15 8.83 16.64
C LEU A 240 -20.22 9.87 17.26
N LEU A 241 -19.43 10.59 16.44
CA LEU A 241 -18.54 11.66 16.92
C LEU A 241 -19.34 12.80 17.58
N SER A 242 -20.44 13.25 16.98
CA SER A 242 -21.32 14.27 17.58
C SER A 242 -21.91 13.82 18.92
N CYS A 243 -22.31 12.54 19.04
CA CYS A 243 -22.77 12.00 20.32
C CYS A 243 -21.64 11.97 21.38
N LEU A 244 -20.42 11.64 20.97
CA LEU A 244 -19.26 11.66 21.86
C LEU A 244 -18.94 13.07 22.33
N GLU A 245 -18.96 14.07 21.44
CA GLU A 245 -18.81 15.48 21.78
C GLU A 245 -19.81 15.91 22.86
N ASN A 246 -21.10 15.64 22.66
CA ASN A 246 -22.14 16.10 23.59
C ASN A 246 -22.04 15.49 24.99
N ILE A 247 -21.47 14.30 25.12
CA ILE A 247 -21.27 13.62 26.41
C ILE A 247 -19.98 14.10 27.07
N LEU A 248 -19.00 14.48 26.24
CA LEU A 248 -17.66 14.86 26.67
C LEU A 248 -17.48 16.39 26.84
N GLN A 249 -18.46 17.20 26.44
CA GLN A 249 -18.62 18.59 26.86
C GLN A 249 -19.30 18.65 28.23
#